data_AF-A0A9X3PSY9-F1
#
_entry.id   AF-A0A9X3PSY9-F1
#
_cell.length_a   1.000
_cell.length_b   1.000
_cell.length_c   1.000
_cell.angle_alpha   90.00
_cell.angle_beta   90.00
_cell.angle_gamma   90.00
#
_symmetry.space_group_name_H-M   'P 1'
#
loop_
_entity.id
_entity.type
_entity.pdbx_description
1 polymer ?
#
loop_
_entity_poly.entity_id
_entity_poly.type
_entity_poly.pdbx_seq_one_letter_code
_entity_poly.pdbx_strand_id
1 'polypeptide(L)' 'MEDGIASGSPEAESTGTFDPTQYISQGNRYNCPDFGSQAEAQAVLRLDPSDPNRLDGDNDGIACEGNPGPYERAPVPRF' A
#
# COMPACT_ATOMS: atom_id res chain seq x y z
N MET A 1 -25.37 -17.64 4.15
CA MET A 1 -23.90 -17.80 4.28
C MET A 1 -23.27 -17.56 2.91
N GLU A 2 -23.48 -16.40 2.31
CA GLU A 2 -22.63 -16.00 1.18
C GLU A 2 -22.68 -14.48 1.03
N ASP A 3 -21.54 -13.91 1.37
CA ASP A 3 -21.21 -12.49 1.40
C ASP A 3 -20.94 -12.00 -0.03
N GLY A 4 -21.78 -11.09 -0.50
CA GLY A 4 -21.57 -10.36 -1.75
C GLY A 4 -20.88 -9.04 -1.47
N ILE A 5 -19.56 -8.98 -1.71
CA ILE A 5 -18.85 -7.73 -1.92
C ILE A 5 -18.06 -7.82 -3.22
N ALA A 6 -18.50 -7.05 -4.20
CA ALA A 6 -17.72 -6.67 -5.36
C ALA A 6 -17.44 -5.17 -5.23
N SER A 7 -16.16 -4.79 -5.11
CA SER A 7 -15.65 -3.54 -5.67
C SER A 7 -14.12 -3.51 -5.55
N GLY A 8 -13.43 -3.40 -6.69
CA GLY A 8 -12.04 -2.98 -6.76
C GLY A 8 -11.11 -3.93 -7.50
N SER A 9 -10.93 -3.71 -8.79
CA SER A 9 -9.68 -4.06 -9.49
C SER A 9 -9.18 -2.75 -10.14
N PRO A 10 -7.87 -2.50 -10.07
CA PRO A 10 -7.12 -2.80 -11.28
C PRO A 10 -5.84 -3.61 -11.04
N GLU A 11 -5.73 -4.69 -11.81
CA GLU A 11 -4.65 -4.94 -12.77
C GLU A 11 -3.20 -4.73 -12.28
N ALA A 12 -2.60 -5.80 -11.74
CA ALA A 12 -1.27 -6.27 -12.12
C ALA A 12 -1.07 -7.69 -11.57
N GLU A 13 -1.17 -8.69 -12.43
CA GLU A 13 -0.85 -10.07 -12.07
C GLU A 13 0.66 -10.28 -11.87
N SER A 14 0.99 -10.86 -10.71
CA SER A 14 1.91 -12.00 -10.51
C SER A 14 3.43 -11.80 -10.58
N THR A 15 4.08 -11.74 -9.41
CA THR A 15 4.86 -12.89 -8.91
C THR A 15 4.82 -12.92 -7.37
N GLY A 16 3.92 -13.74 -6.81
CA GLY A 16 3.69 -13.84 -5.37
C GLY A 16 2.50 -13.01 -4.91
N THR A 17 1.58 -13.61 -4.15
CA THR A 17 0.46 -12.91 -3.54
C THR A 17 1.00 -11.83 -2.62
N PHE A 18 1.03 -10.58 -3.09
CA PHE A 18 1.20 -9.44 -2.22
C PHE A 18 -0.13 -9.21 -1.47
N ASP A 19 -0.12 -9.41 -0.16
CA ASP A 19 -1.28 -9.17 0.70
C ASP A 19 -1.02 -7.94 1.60
N PRO A 20 -1.59 -6.75 1.27
CA PRO A 20 -1.33 -5.53 2.03
C PRO A 20 -1.85 -5.60 3.47
N THR A 21 -2.79 -6.50 3.80
CA THR A 21 -3.38 -6.60 5.14
C THR A 21 -2.37 -7.07 6.19
N GLN A 22 -1.36 -7.83 5.77
CA GLN A 22 -0.25 -8.24 6.63
C GLN A 22 0.55 -7.04 7.15
N TYR A 23 0.62 -5.96 6.38
CA TYR A 23 1.50 -4.82 6.67
C TYR A 23 0.85 -3.78 7.58
N ILE A 24 -0.48 -3.74 7.66
CA ILE A 24 -1.21 -2.79 8.53
C ILE A 24 -1.45 -3.31 9.95
N SER A 25 -1.43 -4.63 10.17
CA SER A 25 -1.79 -5.24 11.47
C SER A 25 -0.61 -5.34 12.46
N GLN A 26 0.58 -4.90 12.07
CA GLN A 26 1.83 -5.12 12.82
C GLN A 26 2.47 -3.83 13.35
N GLY A 27 1.71 -2.72 13.33
CA GLY A 27 2.19 -1.42 13.79
C GLY A 27 3.18 -0.79 12.82
N ASN A 28 4.30 -0.29 13.33
CA ASN A 28 5.36 0.40 12.58
C ASN A 28 6.54 -0.52 12.21
N ARG A 29 6.25 -1.80 11.97
CA ARG A 29 7.29 -2.82 11.76
C ARG A 29 7.95 -2.72 10.38
N TYR A 30 7.25 -2.17 9.40
CA TYR A 30 7.67 -2.15 8.01
C TYR A 30 8.00 -0.74 7.56
N ASN A 31 8.87 -0.64 6.57
CA ASN A 31 9.38 0.61 6.00
C ASN A 31 9.54 0.44 4.48
N CYS A 32 9.91 1.49 3.76
CA CYS A 32 10.04 1.44 2.30
C CYS A 32 10.89 0.29 1.73
N PRO A 33 12.05 -0.10 2.32
CA PRO A 33 12.85 -1.22 1.82
C PRO A 33 12.19 -2.61 1.97
N ASP A 34 11.11 -2.73 2.74
CA ASP A 34 10.36 -3.98 2.89
C ASP A 34 9.44 -4.27 1.70
N PHE A 35 9.25 -3.29 0.80
CA PHE A 35 8.41 -3.39 -0.39
C PHE A 35 9.27 -3.53 -1.64
N GLY A 36 8.89 -4.43 -2.54
CA GLY A 36 9.58 -4.63 -3.81
C GLY A 36 9.37 -3.49 -4.80
N SER A 37 8.34 -2.67 -4.59
CA SER A 37 7.94 -1.58 -5.47
C SER A 37 7.20 -0.44 -4.76
N GLN A 38 7.10 0.71 -5.43
CA GLN A 38 6.31 1.84 -4.95
C GLN A 38 4.81 1.52 -4.92
N ALA A 39 4.29 0.75 -5.91
CA ALA A 39 2.89 0.35 -5.95
C ALA A 39 2.47 -0.53 -4.76
N GLU A 40 3.33 -1.46 -4.31
CA GLU A 40 3.07 -2.29 -3.12
C GLU A 40 2.97 -1.43 -1.85
N ALA A 41 3.90 -0.49 -1.66
CA ALA A 41 3.85 0.44 -0.54
C ALA A 41 2.58 1.31 -0.59
N GLN A 42 2.21 1.79 -1.78
CA GLN A 42 0.99 2.58 -1.98
C GLN A 42 -0.28 1.79 -1.62
N ALA A 43 -0.30 0.49 -1.90
CA ALA A 43 -1.43 -0.36 -1.56
C ALA A 43 -1.60 -0.51 -0.04
N VAL A 44 -0.50 -0.61 0.73
CA VAL A 44 -0.54 -0.60 2.21
C VAL A 44 -1.06 0.73 2.73
N LEU A 45 -0.53 1.84 2.19
CA LEU A 45 -0.96 3.18 2.58
C LEU A 45 -2.45 3.43 2.31
N ARG A 46 -2.95 2.93 1.18
CA ARG A 46 -4.37 3.03 0.82
C ARG A 46 -5.26 2.21 1.76
N LEU A 47 -4.74 1.11 2.29
CA LEU A 47 -5.47 0.25 3.22
C LEU A 47 -5.53 0.85 4.63
N ASP A 48 -4.46 1.49 5.10
CA ASP A 48 -4.46 2.29 6.34
C ASP A 48 -3.80 3.67 6.15
N PRO A 49 -4.59 4.71 5.82
CA PRO A 49 -4.11 6.08 5.61
C PRO A 49 -3.53 6.75 6.86
N SER A 50 -3.73 6.15 8.04
CA SER A 50 -3.09 6.59 9.30
C SER A 50 -1.57 6.41 9.26
N ASP A 51 -1.07 5.68 8.28
CA ASP A 51 0.34 5.43 7.99
C ASP A 51 1.17 5.00 9.22
N PRO A 52 0.79 3.90 9.91
CA PRO A 52 1.50 3.42 11.09
C PRO A 52 2.96 3.04 10.78
N ASN A 53 3.23 2.64 9.53
CA ASN A 53 4.55 2.30 9.02
C ASN A 53 5.38 3.50 8.54
N ARG A 54 4.80 4.72 8.55
CA ARG A 54 5.45 5.94 8.05
C ARG A 54 6.00 5.79 6.61
N LEU A 55 5.22 5.16 5.74
CA LEU A 55 5.55 4.95 4.33
C LEU A 55 5.48 6.24 3.51
N ASP A 56 4.69 7.21 3.97
CA ASP A 56 4.59 8.55 3.41
C ASP A 56 5.09 9.57 4.44
N GLY A 57 6.40 9.84 4.39
CA GLY A 57 7.08 10.67 5.38
C GLY A 57 6.73 12.15 5.29
N ASP A 58 6.39 12.64 4.09
CA ASP A 58 6.05 14.03 3.81
C ASP A 58 4.53 14.29 3.76
N ASN A 59 3.72 13.24 3.87
CA ASN A 59 2.26 13.27 3.95
C ASN A 59 1.58 13.82 2.69
N ASP A 60 2.16 13.61 1.52
CA ASP A 60 1.62 14.09 0.25
C ASP A 60 0.56 13.16 -0.37
N GLY A 61 0.37 11.97 0.20
CA GLY A 61 -0.52 10.95 -0.37
C GLY A 61 0.23 9.78 -1.01
N ILE A 62 1.56 9.83 -1.12
CA ILE A 62 2.34 8.90 -1.91
C ILE A 62 3.35 8.16 -1.03
N ALA A 63 3.18 6.86 -0.91
CA ALA A 63 4.10 6.00 -0.18
C ALA A 63 5.40 5.79 -0.97
N CYS A 64 6.52 5.92 -0.27
CA CYS A 64 7.82 5.41 -0.70
C CYS A 64 8.19 5.78 -2.14
N GLU A 65 8.06 7.05 -2.51
CA GLU A 65 8.31 7.57 -3.87
C GLU A 65 9.67 7.16 -4.47
N GLY A 66 10.66 6.90 -3.62
CA GLY A 66 12.01 6.47 -4.03
C GLY A 66 12.14 4.99 -4.40
N ASN A 67 11.12 4.16 -4.16
CA ASN A 67 11.15 2.74 -4.51
C ASN A 67 11.08 2.54 -6.04
N PRO A 68 11.58 1.40 -6.56
CA PRO A 68 11.45 1.08 -7.97
C PRO A 68 9.98 0.88 -8.37
N GLY A 69 9.74 0.95 -9.68
CA GLY A 69 8.44 0.63 -10.25
C GLY A 69 8.05 -0.85 -10.08
N PRO A 70 6.77 -1.21 -10.28
CA PRO A 70 5.69 -0.36 -10.79
C PRO A 70 5.30 0.80 -9.87
N TYR A 71 4.81 1.89 -10.48
CA TYR A 71 4.42 3.11 -9.78
C TYR A 71 2.89 3.27 -9.75
N GLU A 72 2.34 3.50 -8.56
CA GLU A 72 0.98 3.92 -8.28
C GLU A 72 1.01 5.32 -7.66
N ARG A 73 0.95 6.35 -8.50
CA ARG A 73 1.07 7.77 -8.08
C ARG A 73 -0.26 8.45 -7.78
N ALA A 74 -1.33 7.67 -7.56
CA ALA A 74 -2.63 8.21 -7.15
C ALA A 74 -2.60 8.48 -5.63
N PRO A 75 -2.70 9.75 -5.19
CA PRO A 75 -2.60 10.11 -3.77
C PRO A 75 -3.69 9.44 -2.93
N VAL A 76 -3.31 8.93 -1.76
CA VAL A 76 -4.25 8.51 -0.72
C VAL A 76 -4.74 9.75 0.03
N PRO A 77 -6.07 10.00 0.14
CA PRO A 77 -6.59 11.09 0.94
C PRO A 77 -6.19 10.93 2.40
N ARG A 78 -5.58 11.97 2.98
CA ARG A 78 -5.22 12.02 4.41
C ARG A 78 -6.29 12.81 5.17
N PHE A 79 -6.74 12.27 6.30
CA PHE A 79 -7.76 12.89 7.15
C PHE A 79 -7.14 13.50 8.41
#